data_AF-A0A958Q1S5-F1
#
_entry.id   AF-A0A958Q1S5-F1
#
_cell.length_a   1.000
_cell.length_b   1.000
_cell.length_c   1.000
_cell.angle_alpha   90.00
_cell.angle_beta   90.00
_cell.angle_gamma   90.00
#
_symmetry.space_group_name_H-M   'P 1'
#
loop_
_entity.id
_entity.type
_entity.pdbx_description
1 polymer ?
#
loop_
_entity_poly.entity_id
_entity_poly.type
_entity_poly.pdbx_seq_one_letter_code
_entity_poly.pdbx_strand_id
1 'polypeptide(L)'
;MGALTLISLESRQKKLSILIVDVLAEHGTLSAESIRQNVRNQNHEYALSSVYKELKGLIHSGIVVKFDTQYTLSMNWVVGLIEFSQKVKTRFIEQDFPRYILPKPGERKRWKFTSLFTLNDFWNQINITLAKQCQDEILYEYNPHQWYDWISLVRENQTLRAFQKTKKDIYVVVGQDSWLNRWPEESGAVAGGMYSYGGEKFGTRTDCHLGVMDDYIVTIRLSHSVAKYIDELAATVTSTSTLEDSQIDALVQMKVRATISLESNEVKATKLKQKFLNHWEERFAHKPIS
;
A
#
# COMPACT_ATOMS: atom_id res chain seq x y z
N MET A 1 18.89 12.83 -8.64
CA MET A 1 17.67 13.65 -8.80
C MET A 1 16.50 12.86 -9.41
N GLY A 2 16.43 11.51 -9.28
CA GLY A 2 15.37 10.69 -9.91
C GLY A 2 14.36 10.05 -8.94
N ALA A 3 14.65 9.97 -7.64
CA ALA A 3 13.71 9.38 -6.66
C ALA A 3 12.53 10.31 -6.30
N LEU A 4 12.66 11.62 -6.52
CA LEU A 4 11.58 12.59 -6.27
C LEU A 4 10.50 12.56 -7.37
N THR A 5 10.80 12.04 -8.57
CA THR A 5 9.88 12.06 -9.70
C THR A 5 8.80 10.98 -9.59
N LEU A 6 9.10 9.82 -8.98
CA LEU A 6 8.11 8.76 -8.75
C LEU A 6 7.12 9.10 -7.62
N ILE A 7 7.48 9.98 -6.68
CA ILE A 7 6.51 10.61 -5.77
C ILE A 7 5.57 11.56 -6.55
N SER A 8 6.00 12.08 -7.71
CA SER A 8 5.22 13.04 -8.50
C SER A 8 4.06 12.43 -9.29
N LEU A 9 3.91 11.11 -9.35
CA LEU A 9 2.69 10.47 -9.90
C LEU A 9 1.44 10.72 -9.01
N GLU A 10 1.62 11.15 -7.76
CA GLU A 10 0.52 11.65 -6.91
C GLU A 10 0.21 13.14 -7.13
N SER A 11 0.89 13.83 -8.06
CA SER A 11 0.60 15.22 -8.45
C SER A 11 -0.71 15.39 -9.23
N ARG A 12 -1.70 14.51 -9.01
CA ARG A 12 -3.08 14.87 -9.29
C ARG A 12 -3.33 16.19 -8.56
N GLN A 13 -3.62 17.23 -9.33
CA GLN A 13 -3.86 18.58 -8.84
C GLN A 13 -4.77 18.50 -7.61
N LYS A 14 -4.16 18.64 -6.42
CA LYS A 14 -4.92 18.58 -5.17
C LYS A 14 -5.96 19.70 -5.26
N LYS A 15 -7.21 19.36 -4.99
CA LYS A 15 -8.29 20.35 -4.96
C LYS A 15 -7.89 21.44 -3.97
N LEU A 16 -8.02 22.70 -4.37
CA LEU A 16 -7.66 23.85 -3.53
C LEU A 16 -8.30 23.77 -2.14
N SER A 17 -9.53 23.25 -2.02
CA SER A 17 -10.19 23.03 -0.73
C SER A 17 -9.43 22.10 0.22
N ILE A 18 -8.80 21.02 -0.29
CA ILE A 18 -7.97 20.11 0.51
C ILE A 18 -6.71 20.83 0.98
N LEU A 19 -6.04 21.56 0.08
CA LEU A 19 -4.84 22.33 0.40
C LEU A 19 -5.10 23.40 1.47
N ILE A 20 -6.25 24.07 1.40
CA ILE A 20 -6.65 25.05 2.42
C ILE A 20 -6.85 24.36 3.78
N VAL A 21 -7.51 23.20 3.82
CA VAL A 21 -7.71 22.44 5.07
C VAL A 21 -6.37 21.98 5.65
N ASP A 22 -5.46 21.47 4.82
CA ASP A 22 -4.11 21.04 5.25
C ASP A 22 -3.33 22.22 5.85
N VAL A 23 -3.30 23.37 5.15
CA VAL A 23 -2.63 24.60 5.63
C VAL A 23 -3.20 25.09 6.97
N LEU A 24 -4.52 25.09 7.13
CA LEU A 24 -5.15 25.49 8.39
C LEU A 24 -4.94 24.45 9.50
N ALA A 25 -4.84 23.16 9.19
CA ALA A 25 -4.51 22.14 10.16
C ALA A 25 -3.08 22.28 10.69
N GLU A 26 -2.13 22.69 9.84
CA GLU A 26 -0.72 22.86 10.19
C GLU A 26 -0.45 24.18 10.93
N HIS A 27 -1.03 25.28 10.47
CA HIS A 27 -0.69 26.63 10.94
C HIS A 27 -1.77 27.28 11.81
N GLY A 28 -2.93 26.63 11.99
CA GLY A 28 -4.04 27.17 12.75
C GLY A 28 -4.78 28.29 12.02
N THR A 29 -4.87 29.46 12.66
CA THR A 29 -5.69 30.58 12.19
C THR A 29 -4.92 31.48 11.23
N LEU A 30 -5.44 31.72 10.03
CA LEU A 30 -4.75 32.48 8.97
C LEU A 30 -5.68 33.40 8.17
N SER A 31 -5.12 34.44 7.57
CA SER A 31 -5.81 35.28 6.58
C SER A 31 -5.87 34.58 5.22
N ALA A 32 -6.79 34.98 4.33
CA ALA A 32 -6.87 34.42 2.98
C ALA A 32 -5.56 34.61 2.18
N GLU A 33 -4.85 35.72 2.41
CA GLU A 33 -3.56 36.01 1.77
C GLU A 33 -2.45 35.08 2.30
N SER A 34 -2.42 34.88 3.62
CA SER A 34 -1.49 33.95 4.26
C SER A 34 -1.75 32.50 3.82
N ILE A 35 -3.01 32.10 3.67
CA ILE A 35 -3.39 30.78 3.13
C ILE A 35 -2.88 30.64 1.69
N ARG A 36 -3.11 31.65 0.84
CA ARG A 36 -2.61 31.65 -0.54
C ARG A 36 -1.10 31.49 -0.60
N GLN A 37 -0.37 32.23 0.24
CA GLN A 37 1.09 32.17 0.27
C GLN A 37 1.59 30.78 0.73
N ASN A 38 0.97 30.18 1.74
CA ASN A 38 1.32 28.82 2.17
C ASN A 38 1.02 27.77 1.10
N VAL A 39 -0.13 27.88 0.40
CA VAL A 39 -0.44 27.01 -0.75
C VAL A 39 0.58 27.19 -1.89
N ARG A 40 1.02 28.44 -2.15
CA ARG A 40 2.08 28.73 -3.13
C ARG A 40 3.41 28.12 -2.75
N ASN A 41 3.77 28.13 -1.47
CA ASN A 41 4.99 27.49 -0.97
C ASN A 41 4.98 25.96 -1.17
N GLN A 42 3.79 25.35 -1.37
CA GLN A 42 3.62 23.95 -1.75
C GLN A 42 3.61 23.74 -3.29
N ASN A 43 4.15 24.69 -4.07
CA ASN A 43 4.18 24.68 -5.54
C ASN A 43 2.80 24.71 -6.21
N HIS A 44 1.79 25.31 -5.55
CA HIS A 44 0.45 25.48 -6.11
C HIS A 44 0.08 26.96 -6.23
N GLU A 45 -0.04 27.47 -7.45
CA GLU A 45 -0.46 28.87 -7.68
C GLU A 45 -1.96 28.99 -7.92
N TYR A 46 -2.61 29.83 -7.11
CA TYR A 46 -4.03 30.16 -7.22
C TYR A 46 -4.25 31.66 -7.04
N ALA A 47 -5.20 32.22 -7.80
CA ALA A 47 -5.65 33.58 -7.58
C ALA A 47 -6.31 33.73 -6.20
N LEU A 48 -6.17 34.90 -5.57
CA LEU A 48 -6.79 35.18 -4.26
C LEU A 48 -8.32 35.03 -4.31
N SER A 49 -8.94 35.39 -5.44
CA SER A 49 -10.38 35.18 -5.68
C SER A 49 -10.79 33.71 -5.64
N SER A 50 -9.95 32.79 -6.13
CA SER A 50 -10.17 31.34 -6.05
C SER A 50 -10.11 30.86 -4.60
N VAL A 51 -9.17 31.37 -3.81
CA VAL A 51 -9.06 31.05 -2.36
C VAL A 51 -10.32 31.51 -1.63
N TYR A 52 -10.81 32.72 -1.87
CA TYR A 52 -12.07 33.19 -1.28
C TYR A 52 -13.28 32.35 -1.68
N LYS A 53 -13.36 31.93 -2.95
CA LYS A 53 -14.45 31.08 -3.45
C LYS A 53 -14.48 29.75 -2.70
N GLU A 54 -13.33 29.09 -2.55
CA GLU A 54 -13.24 27.82 -1.82
C GLU A 54 -13.48 27.99 -0.32
N LEU A 55 -12.94 29.04 0.31
CA LEU A 55 -13.23 29.34 1.72
C LEU A 55 -14.72 29.54 1.98
N LYS A 56 -15.44 30.21 1.07
CA LYS A 56 -16.90 30.35 1.18
C LYS A 56 -17.60 28.99 1.14
N GLY A 57 -17.15 28.07 0.28
CA GLY A 57 -17.66 26.69 0.22
C GLY A 57 -17.37 25.89 1.49
N LEU A 58 -16.17 26.03 2.05
CA LEU A 58 -15.78 25.37 3.31
C LEU A 58 -16.53 25.93 4.52
N ILE A 59 -16.81 27.23 4.55
CA ILE A 59 -17.65 27.87 5.57
C ILE A 59 -19.10 27.35 5.47
N HIS A 60 -19.65 27.29 4.26
CA HIS A 60 -21.02 26.78 4.06
C HIS A 60 -21.15 25.31 4.49
N SER A 61 -20.10 24.50 4.29
CA SER A 61 -20.03 23.11 4.72
C SER A 61 -19.71 22.93 6.22
N GLY A 62 -19.50 24.03 6.98
CA GLY A 62 -19.15 23.99 8.40
C GLY A 62 -17.75 23.47 8.73
N ILE A 63 -16.86 23.39 7.74
CA ILE A 63 -15.47 22.90 7.89
C ILE A 63 -14.56 24.02 8.40
N VAL A 64 -14.76 25.24 7.91
CA VAL A 64 -13.99 26.44 8.27
C VAL A 64 -14.91 27.45 8.95
N VAL A 65 -14.40 28.18 9.93
CA VAL A 65 -15.06 29.35 10.52
C VAL A 65 -14.24 30.59 10.21
N LYS A 66 -14.94 31.70 9.97
CA LYS A 66 -14.34 33.01 9.74
C LYS A 66 -14.58 33.91 10.96
N PHE A 67 -13.52 34.53 11.46
CA PHE A 67 -13.56 35.56 12.50
C PHE A 67 -12.84 36.80 11.97
N ASP A 68 -13.59 37.87 11.73
CA ASP A 68 -13.09 39.08 11.04
C ASP A 68 -12.42 38.74 9.69
N THR A 69 -11.10 38.95 9.57
CA THR A 69 -10.31 38.71 8.36
C THR A 69 -9.60 37.35 8.35
N GLN A 70 -9.78 36.58 9.42
CA GLN A 70 -9.08 35.33 9.67
C GLN A 70 -10.00 34.11 9.51
N TYR A 71 -9.41 32.98 9.14
CA TYR A 71 -10.05 31.70 8.90
C TYR A 71 -9.37 30.62 9.73
N THR A 72 -10.14 29.70 10.28
CA THR A 72 -9.64 28.57 11.08
C THR A 72 -10.53 27.35 10.90
N LEU A 73 -10.04 26.16 11.24
CA LEU A 73 -10.87 24.95 11.21
C LEU A 73 -11.96 25.03 12.27
N SER A 74 -13.17 24.59 11.90
CA SER A 74 -14.29 24.47 12.83
C SER A 74 -14.01 23.40 13.87
N MET A 75 -13.99 23.77 15.15
CA MET A 75 -13.76 22.82 16.24
C MET A 75 -14.80 21.70 16.26
N ASN A 76 -16.06 21.98 15.92
CA ASN A 76 -17.11 20.97 15.82
C ASN A 76 -16.81 19.94 14.72
N TRP A 77 -16.26 20.40 13.59
CA TRP A 77 -15.85 19.51 12.50
C TRP A 77 -14.65 18.65 12.90
N VAL A 78 -13.64 19.24 13.54
CA VAL A 78 -12.46 18.52 14.05
C VAL A 78 -12.85 17.45 15.08
N VAL A 79 -13.70 17.79 16.05
CA VAL A 79 -14.23 16.81 17.02
C VAL A 79 -15.00 15.70 16.31
N GLY A 80 -15.84 16.04 15.33
CA GLY A 80 -16.54 15.05 14.51
C GLY A 80 -15.61 14.10 13.77
N LEU A 81 -14.47 14.57 13.26
CA LEU A 81 -13.45 13.71 12.64
C LEU A 81 -12.78 12.78 13.65
N ILE A 82 -12.47 13.26 14.86
CA ILE A 82 -11.91 12.44 15.94
C ILE A 82 -12.89 11.33 16.31
N GLU A 83 -14.16 11.68 16.53
CA GLU A 83 -15.21 10.70 16.84
C GLU A 83 -15.40 9.69 15.72
N PHE A 84 -15.43 10.15 14.46
CA PHE A 84 -15.52 9.28 13.30
C PHE A 84 -14.33 8.32 13.24
N SER A 85 -13.11 8.83 13.41
CA SER A 85 -11.89 8.02 13.42
C SER A 85 -11.93 6.97 14.54
N GLN A 86 -12.37 7.35 15.74
CA GLN A 86 -12.52 6.42 16.85
C GLN A 86 -13.61 5.36 16.57
N LYS A 87 -14.75 5.74 15.99
CA LYS A 87 -15.79 4.79 15.57
C LYS A 87 -15.28 3.82 14.51
N VAL A 88 -14.54 4.31 13.52
CA VAL A 88 -13.91 3.48 12.48
C VAL A 88 -12.87 2.55 13.09
N LYS A 89 -12.01 3.04 13.98
CA LYS A 89 -11.05 2.22 14.71
C LYS A 89 -11.76 1.13 15.50
N THR A 90 -12.74 1.49 16.32
CA THR A 90 -13.46 0.50 17.11
C THR A 90 -14.17 -0.52 16.24
N ARG A 91 -14.84 -0.10 15.16
CA ARG A 91 -15.58 -1.01 14.28
C ARG A 91 -14.67 -1.91 13.44
N PHE A 92 -13.73 -1.30 12.72
CA PHE A 92 -12.94 -1.95 11.69
C PHE A 92 -11.55 -2.37 12.15
N ILE A 93 -11.03 -1.87 13.27
CA ILE A 93 -9.71 -2.24 13.79
C ILE A 93 -9.83 -3.14 15.02
N GLU A 94 -10.74 -2.83 15.96
CA GLU A 94 -10.81 -3.47 17.27
C GLU A 94 -11.88 -4.58 17.39
N GLN A 95 -13.11 -4.35 16.93
CA GLN A 95 -14.25 -5.24 17.26
C GLN A 95 -14.62 -6.25 16.17
N ASP A 96 -14.70 -5.83 14.90
CA ASP A 96 -15.17 -6.68 13.81
C ASP A 96 -14.36 -6.40 12.53
N PHE A 97 -13.05 -6.69 12.56
CA PHE A 97 -12.31 -6.80 11.29
C PHE A 97 -13.00 -7.87 10.46
N PRO A 98 -13.29 -7.65 9.15
CA PRO A 98 -14.20 -8.47 8.36
C PRO A 98 -13.86 -9.97 8.32
N ARG A 99 -14.28 -10.71 9.35
CA ARG A 99 -14.20 -12.19 9.44
C ARG A 99 -14.91 -12.86 8.28
N TYR A 100 -15.87 -12.17 7.66
CA TYR A 100 -16.54 -12.64 6.45
C TYR A 100 -15.59 -12.81 5.26
N ILE A 101 -14.41 -12.18 5.25
CA ILE A 101 -13.39 -12.40 4.22
C ILE A 101 -12.72 -13.76 4.41
N LEU A 102 -12.50 -14.17 5.66
CA LEU A 102 -11.84 -15.44 5.97
C LEU A 102 -12.74 -16.63 5.61
N PRO A 103 -12.24 -17.63 4.85
CA PRO A 103 -12.94 -18.88 4.64
C PRO A 103 -13.01 -19.70 5.94
N LYS A 104 -14.02 -20.56 6.07
CA LYS A 104 -14.01 -21.57 7.14
C LYS A 104 -12.98 -22.67 6.83
N PRO A 105 -12.64 -23.54 7.80
CA PRO A 105 -11.80 -24.71 7.56
C PRO A 105 -12.22 -25.52 6.32
N GLY A 106 -11.29 -25.69 5.38
CA GLY A 106 -11.51 -26.41 4.12
C GLY A 106 -12.20 -25.60 3.01
N GLU A 107 -12.68 -24.38 3.29
CA GLU A 107 -13.30 -23.52 2.28
C GLU A 107 -12.25 -22.72 1.49
N ARG A 108 -12.66 -22.29 0.30
CA ARG A 108 -11.91 -21.37 -0.56
C ARG A 108 -12.81 -20.29 -1.12
N LYS A 109 -12.40 -19.04 -0.96
CA LYS A 109 -13.01 -17.87 -1.59
C LYS A 109 -12.14 -17.37 -2.74
N ARG A 110 -12.77 -16.80 -3.76
CA ARG A 110 -12.09 -16.30 -4.97
C ARG A 110 -12.72 -15.01 -5.45
N TRP A 111 -11.88 -14.02 -5.75
CA TRP A 111 -12.26 -12.73 -6.31
C TRP A 111 -11.52 -12.50 -7.63
N LYS A 112 -12.16 -11.73 -8.52
CA LYS A 112 -11.61 -11.39 -9.85
C LYS A 112 -11.43 -9.88 -9.93
N PHE A 113 -10.34 -9.45 -10.54
CA PHE A 113 -9.96 -8.04 -10.65
C PHE A 113 -9.60 -7.68 -12.07
N THR A 114 -9.89 -6.43 -12.42
CA THR A 114 -9.55 -5.82 -13.71
C THR A 114 -8.55 -4.68 -13.61
N SER A 115 -8.05 -4.41 -12.40
CA SER A 115 -7.09 -3.35 -12.07
C SER A 115 -6.08 -3.90 -11.07
N LEU A 116 -4.78 -3.61 -11.27
CA LEU A 116 -3.72 -3.96 -10.33
C LEU A 116 -3.86 -3.19 -9.01
N PHE A 117 -4.29 -1.91 -9.06
CA PHE A 117 -4.53 -1.14 -7.83
C PHE A 117 -5.61 -1.75 -6.96
N THR A 118 -6.77 -2.08 -7.53
CA THR A 118 -7.87 -2.66 -6.75
C THR A 118 -7.53 -4.06 -6.25
N LEU A 119 -6.77 -4.83 -7.03
CA LEU A 119 -6.25 -6.12 -6.60
C LEU A 119 -5.32 -5.95 -5.40
N ASN A 120 -4.37 -5.02 -5.48
CA ASN A 120 -3.37 -4.77 -4.45
C ASN A 120 -4.00 -4.23 -3.16
N ASP A 121 -4.91 -3.26 -3.27
CA ASP A 121 -5.66 -2.73 -2.13
C ASP A 121 -6.41 -3.87 -1.39
N PHE A 122 -7.01 -4.80 -2.13
CA PHE A 122 -7.71 -5.94 -1.53
C PHE A 122 -6.75 -7.00 -0.96
N TRP A 123 -5.60 -7.23 -1.60
CA TRP A 123 -4.56 -8.11 -1.06
C TRP A 123 -4.02 -7.58 0.26
N ASN A 124 -3.68 -6.29 0.33
CA ASN A 124 -3.24 -5.61 1.54
C ASN A 124 -4.26 -5.72 2.67
N GLN A 125 -5.56 -5.60 2.35
CA GLN A 125 -6.63 -5.86 3.32
C GLN A 125 -6.65 -7.30 3.83
N ILE A 126 -6.45 -8.29 2.96
CA ILE A 126 -6.33 -9.70 3.38
C ILE A 126 -5.13 -9.88 4.31
N ASN A 127 -3.95 -9.37 3.94
CA ASN A 127 -2.74 -9.52 4.73
C ASN A 127 -2.90 -8.90 6.14
N ILE A 128 -3.46 -7.70 6.23
CA ILE A 128 -3.77 -7.05 7.52
C ILE A 128 -4.84 -7.85 8.29
N THR A 129 -5.82 -8.44 7.60
CA THR A 129 -6.83 -9.31 8.26
C THR A 129 -6.16 -10.51 8.90
N LEU A 130 -5.33 -11.22 8.15
CA LEU A 130 -4.62 -12.41 8.62
C LEU A 130 -3.72 -12.05 9.79
N ALA A 131 -2.92 -11.00 9.68
CA ALA A 131 -2.03 -10.56 10.76
C ALA A 131 -2.74 -10.28 12.09
N LYS A 132 -4.01 -9.85 12.05
CA LYS A 132 -4.81 -9.58 13.24
C LYS A 132 -5.58 -10.80 13.77
N GLN A 133 -5.98 -11.73 12.91
CA GLN A 133 -6.84 -12.85 13.30
C GLN A 133 -6.03 -14.14 13.56
N CYS A 134 -4.87 -14.28 12.90
CA CYS A 134 -4.02 -15.43 13.01
C CYS A 134 -3.12 -15.38 14.26
N GLN A 135 -2.79 -16.56 14.78
CA GLN A 135 -1.92 -16.71 15.94
C GLN A 135 -0.44 -16.68 15.56
N ASP A 136 -0.07 -17.28 14.42
CA ASP A 136 1.30 -17.27 13.88
C ASP A 136 1.88 -15.86 13.89
N GLU A 137 3.15 -15.71 14.25
CA GLU A 137 3.83 -14.42 14.31
C GLU A 137 4.35 -13.95 12.96
N ILE A 138 4.47 -14.87 12.00
CA ILE A 138 5.11 -14.64 10.71
C ILE A 138 4.12 -14.87 9.57
N LEU A 139 4.01 -13.89 8.68
CA LEU A 139 3.44 -14.04 7.35
C LEU A 139 4.56 -14.38 6.36
N TYR A 140 4.48 -15.55 5.73
CA TYR A 140 5.41 -15.91 4.66
C TYR A 140 4.83 -15.58 3.30
N GLU A 141 5.61 -14.95 2.43
CA GLU A 141 5.21 -14.62 1.08
C GLU A 141 6.23 -15.10 0.05
N TYR A 142 5.74 -15.58 -1.08
CA TYR A 142 6.50 -15.76 -2.30
C TYR A 142 5.93 -14.86 -3.38
N ASN A 143 6.74 -13.92 -3.84
CA ASN A 143 6.39 -12.92 -4.83
C ASN A 143 7.38 -13.03 -5.99
N PRO A 144 6.97 -13.47 -7.20
CA PRO A 144 7.89 -13.51 -8.33
C PRO A 144 8.54 -12.15 -8.60
N HIS A 145 7.76 -11.09 -8.42
CA HIS A 145 8.14 -9.68 -8.52
C HIS A 145 7.43 -8.84 -7.47
N GLN A 146 8.01 -7.69 -7.17
CA GLN A 146 7.44 -6.68 -6.26
C GLN A 146 6.70 -5.57 -7.01
N TRP A 147 5.91 -5.94 -8.02
CA TRP A 147 5.23 -4.97 -8.90
C TRP A 147 4.33 -3.99 -8.16
N TYR A 148 3.82 -4.36 -6.98
CA TYR A 148 2.98 -3.53 -6.13
C TYR A 148 3.75 -2.32 -5.57
N ASP A 149 5.05 -2.47 -5.27
CA ASP A 149 5.91 -1.38 -4.83
C ASP A 149 6.15 -0.37 -5.97
N TRP A 150 6.15 -0.82 -7.23
CA TRP A 150 6.40 0.03 -8.39
C TRP A 150 5.20 0.91 -8.73
N ILE A 151 3.98 0.38 -8.59
CA ILE A 151 2.77 1.12 -8.95
C ILE A 151 2.32 2.10 -7.86
N SER A 152 2.65 1.85 -6.58
CA SER A 152 2.34 2.79 -5.50
C SER A 152 3.14 2.55 -4.21
N LEU A 153 4.39 2.98 -4.21
CA LEU A 153 5.26 2.90 -3.04
C LEU A 153 4.69 3.56 -1.77
N VAL A 154 3.96 4.68 -1.92
CA VAL A 154 3.32 5.37 -0.79
C VAL A 154 2.27 4.49 -0.12
N ARG A 155 1.43 3.80 -0.91
CA ARG A 155 0.40 2.91 -0.38
C ARG A 155 1.01 1.70 0.30
N GLU A 156 2.04 1.11 -0.30
CA GLU A 156 2.73 -0.03 0.30
C GLU A 156 3.36 0.33 1.64
N ASN A 157 3.99 1.50 1.73
CA ASN A 157 4.50 2.00 3.01
C ASN A 157 3.41 2.23 4.05
N GLN A 158 2.21 2.67 3.66
CA GLN A 158 1.08 2.78 4.57
C GLN A 158 0.59 1.40 5.04
N THR A 159 0.51 0.43 4.12
CA THR A 159 0.15 -0.95 4.43
C THR A 159 1.18 -1.58 5.38
N LEU A 160 2.47 -1.47 5.09
CA LEU A 160 3.54 -2.00 5.94
C LEU A 160 3.51 -1.41 7.34
N ARG A 161 3.32 -0.09 7.47
CA ARG A 161 3.12 0.55 8.79
C ARG A 161 1.88 0.05 9.51
N ALA A 162 0.79 -0.23 8.79
CA ALA A 162 -0.40 -0.81 9.37
C ALA A 162 -0.16 -2.26 9.83
N PHE A 163 0.60 -3.03 9.04
CA PHE A 163 1.01 -4.39 9.37
C PHE A 163 1.91 -4.44 10.59
N GLN A 164 2.94 -3.58 10.68
CA GLN A 164 3.85 -3.50 11.83
C GLN A 164 3.13 -3.28 13.16
N LYS A 165 2.01 -2.54 13.15
CA LYS A 165 1.18 -2.35 14.35
C LYS A 165 0.54 -3.63 14.88
N THR A 166 0.49 -4.68 14.08
CA THR A 166 0.05 -6.03 14.50
C THR A 166 1.15 -6.80 15.24
N LYS A 167 2.39 -6.28 15.27
CA LYS A 167 3.58 -6.94 15.85
C LYS A 167 3.85 -8.32 15.24
N LYS A 168 3.53 -8.47 13.96
CA LYS A 168 3.82 -9.65 13.14
C LYS A 168 4.97 -9.32 12.20
N ASP A 169 5.75 -10.34 11.86
CA ASP A 169 6.82 -10.23 10.89
C ASP A 169 6.36 -10.69 9.50
N ILE A 170 7.04 -10.19 8.48
CA ILE A 170 6.81 -10.60 7.08
C ILE A 170 8.11 -11.16 6.53
N TYR A 171 8.06 -12.36 5.98
CA TYR A 171 9.21 -13.03 5.37
C TYR A 171 8.91 -13.25 3.90
N VAL A 172 9.53 -12.45 3.03
CA VAL A 172 9.26 -12.42 1.59
C VAL A 172 10.41 -13.11 0.83
N VAL A 173 10.06 -14.11 0.05
CA VAL A 173 10.95 -14.68 -0.97
C VAL A 173 10.58 -14.08 -2.32
N VAL A 174 11.50 -13.30 -2.87
CA VAL A 174 11.35 -12.68 -4.19
C VAL A 174 11.92 -13.62 -5.25
N GLY A 175 11.08 -14.00 -6.22
CA GLY A 175 11.43 -14.99 -7.23
C GLY A 175 12.62 -14.57 -8.09
N GLN A 176 12.62 -13.33 -8.57
CA GLN A 176 13.69 -12.79 -9.40
C GLN A 176 14.56 -11.78 -8.64
N ASP A 177 15.87 -11.91 -8.82
CA ASP A 177 16.86 -10.95 -8.33
C ASP A 177 17.14 -9.89 -9.42
N SER A 178 16.29 -8.87 -9.49
CA SER A 178 16.42 -7.75 -10.43
C SER A 178 16.61 -6.43 -9.68
N TRP A 179 17.21 -5.44 -10.35
CA TRP A 179 17.35 -4.10 -9.79
C TRP A 179 15.99 -3.53 -9.37
N LEU A 180 14.97 -3.69 -10.22
CA LEU A 180 13.64 -3.15 -9.96
C LEU A 180 12.95 -3.80 -8.74
N ASN A 181 13.23 -5.08 -8.46
CA ASN A 181 12.75 -5.74 -7.25
C ASN A 181 13.48 -5.23 -5.99
N ARG A 182 14.77 -4.87 -6.07
CA ARG A 182 15.56 -4.35 -4.94
C ARG A 182 15.37 -2.86 -4.68
N TRP A 183 14.95 -2.11 -5.71
CA TRP A 183 14.82 -0.66 -5.67
C TRP A 183 14.02 -0.12 -4.46
N PRO A 184 12.91 -0.75 -4.01
CA PRO A 184 12.18 -0.31 -2.82
C PRO A 184 13.02 -0.37 -1.52
N GLU A 185 13.89 -1.36 -1.37
CA GLU A 185 14.82 -1.45 -0.22
C GLU A 185 15.95 -0.43 -0.35
N GLU A 186 16.56 -0.31 -1.53
CA GLU A 186 17.67 0.62 -1.78
C GLU A 186 17.27 2.09 -1.60
N SER A 187 16.01 2.42 -1.91
CA SER A 187 15.47 3.76 -1.70
C SER A 187 15.16 4.08 -0.23
N GLY A 188 15.32 3.11 0.68
CA GLY A 188 14.93 3.23 2.09
C GLY A 188 13.42 3.36 2.28
N ALA A 189 12.64 3.04 1.24
CA ALA A 189 11.20 3.20 1.27
C ALA A 189 10.55 2.06 2.04
N VAL A 190 11.04 0.84 1.87
CA VAL A 190 10.52 -0.34 2.58
C VAL A 190 11.20 -0.46 3.93
N ALA A 191 10.49 -0.07 4.99
CA ALA A 191 10.86 -0.36 6.36
C ALA A 191 10.01 -1.54 6.85
N GLY A 192 10.67 -2.66 7.17
CA GLY A 192 10.03 -3.85 7.76
C GLY A 192 9.91 -5.03 6.80
N GLY A 193 9.96 -6.23 7.39
CA GLY A 193 10.02 -7.49 6.67
C GLY A 193 11.45 -7.94 6.36
N MET A 194 11.61 -9.25 6.14
CA MET A 194 12.85 -9.88 5.72
C MET A 194 12.70 -10.34 4.27
N TYR A 195 13.63 -9.93 3.41
CA TYR A 195 13.58 -10.22 1.98
C TYR A 195 14.72 -11.16 1.57
N SER A 196 14.39 -12.12 0.71
CA SER A 196 15.35 -13.03 0.09
C SER A 196 15.12 -13.09 -1.41
N TYR A 197 16.13 -12.69 -2.17
CA TYR A 197 16.09 -12.66 -3.64
C TYR A 197 16.70 -13.94 -4.22
N GLY A 198 16.07 -14.45 -5.29
CA GLY A 198 16.49 -15.69 -5.96
C GLY A 198 15.72 -16.91 -5.46
N GLY A 199 14.39 -16.88 -5.55
CA GLY A 199 13.47 -17.90 -5.02
C GLY A 199 13.26 -19.12 -5.92
N GLU A 200 14.30 -19.64 -6.59
CA GLU A 200 14.18 -20.73 -7.58
C GLU A 200 13.43 -21.98 -7.05
N LYS A 201 13.62 -22.27 -5.75
CA LYS A 201 12.96 -23.40 -5.06
C LYS A 201 11.44 -23.26 -4.99
N PHE A 202 10.91 -22.05 -5.09
CA PHE A 202 9.46 -21.78 -5.07
C PHE A 202 8.77 -21.99 -6.42
N GLY A 203 9.57 -22.21 -7.48
CA GLY A 203 9.12 -22.53 -8.83
C GLY A 203 9.44 -21.41 -9.81
N THR A 204 9.17 -21.68 -11.09
CA THR A 204 9.44 -20.75 -12.21
C THR A 204 8.21 -19.93 -12.63
N ARG A 205 7.10 -20.04 -11.89
CA ARG A 205 5.86 -19.37 -12.25
C ARG A 205 5.92 -17.90 -11.86
N THR A 206 6.04 -17.04 -12.86
CA THR A 206 6.07 -15.58 -12.68
C THR A 206 4.68 -14.96 -12.54
N ASP A 207 3.62 -15.75 -12.79
CA ASP A 207 2.24 -15.32 -12.75
C ASP A 207 1.53 -15.57 -11.41
N CYS A 208 2.22 -16.16 -10.43
CA CYS A 208 1.61 -16.66 -9.20
C CYS A 208 2.31 -16.14 -7.95
N HIS A 209 1.60 -15.33 -7.17
CA HIS A 209 2.04 -14.91 -5.83
C HIS A 209 1.36 -15.77 -4.78
N LEU A 210 2.03 -15.97 -3.66
CA LEU A 210 1.58 -16.84 -2.58
C LEU A 210 1.86 -16.19 -1.24
N GLY A 211 0.88 -16.20 -0.34
CA GLY A 211 1.06 -15.87 1.08
C GLY A 211 0.55 -17.01 1.95
N VAL A 212 1.18 -17.27 3.10
CA VAL A 212 0.72 -18.26 4.08
C VAL A 212 0.92 -17.76 5.52
N MET A 213 -0.12 -17.88 6.32
CA MET A 213 -0.14 -17.55 7.76
C MET A 213 -1.20 -18.39 8.46
N ASP A 214 -0.85 -19.06 9.57
CA ASP A 214 -1.64 -20.16 10.16
C ASP A 214 -1.96 -21.25 9.10
N ASP A 215 -3.23 -21.56 8.92
CA ASP A 215 -3.80 -22.48 7.95
C ASP A 215 -4.31 -21.76 6.69
N TYR A 216 -4.22 -20.42 6.65
CA TYR A 216 -4.69 -19.61 5.54
C TYR A 216 -3.62 -19.48 4.46
N ILE A 217 -4.06 -19.63 3.21
CA ILE A 217 -3.23 -19.48 2.03
C ILE A 217 -3.87 -18.46 1.10
N VAL A 218 -3.13 -17.39 0.83
CA VAL A 218 -3.45 -16.40 -0.20
C VAL A 218 -2.75 -16.81 -1.48
N THR A 219 -3.47 -16.80 -2.60
CA THR A 219 -2.86 -17.02 -3.93
C THR A 219 -3.37 -15.96 -4.88
N ILE A 220 -2.44 -15.27 -5.53
CA ILE A 220 -2.74 -14.31 -6.58
C ILE A 220 -2.30 -14.92 -7.89
N ARG A 221 -3.16 -14.84 -8.91
CA ARG A 221 -2.81 -15.23 -10.28
C ARG A 221 -3.06 -14.09 -11.21
N LEU A 222 -2.01 -13.67 -11.89
CA LEU A 222 -2.07 -12.69 -12.97
C LEU A 222 -2.34 -13.40 -14.30
N SER A 223 -2.98 -12.73 -15.24
CA SER A 223 -3.04 -13.25 -16.61
C SER A 223 -1.63 -13.27 -17.21
N HIS A 224 -1.35 -14.26 -18.06
CA HIS A 224 -0.04 -14.42 -18.72
C HIS A 224 0.48 -13.13 -19.35
N SER A 225 -0.37 -12.33 -20.01
CA SER A 225 0.04 -11.06 -20.62
C SER A 225 0.55 -10.02 -19.61
N VAL A 226 -0.02 -9.98 -18.40
CA VAL A 226 0.41 -9.07 -17.34
C VAL A 226 1.70 -9.58 -16.70
N ALA A 227 1.76 -10.88 -16.38
CA ALA A 227 2.97 -11.49 -15.83
C ALA A 227 4.17 -11.31 -16.77
N LYS A 228 3.97 -11.56 -18.08
CA LYS A 228 5.00 -11.36 -19.10
C LYS A 228 5.47 -9.90 -19.19
N TYR A 229 4.55 -8.93 -19.11
CA TYR A 229 4.93 -7.52 -19.12
C TYR A 229 5.77 -7.16 -17.89
N ILE A 230 5.40 -7.67 -16.70
CA ILE A 230 6.17 -7.48 -15.47
C ILE A 230 7.56 -8.11 -15.59
N ASP A 231 7.66 -9.32 -16.14
CA ASP A 231 8.94 -9.99 -16.41
C ASP A 231 9.83 -9.16 -17.34
N GLU A 232 9.29 -8.68 -18.46
CA GLU A 232 10.01 -7.85 -19.42
C GLU A 232 10.47 -6.53 -18.79
N LEU A 233 9.61 -5.89 -17.99
CA LEU A 233 9.95 -4.67 -17.29
C LEU A 233 11.08 -4.89 -16.28
N ALA A 234 11.00 -5.93 -15.45
CA ALA A 234 12.03 -6.28 -14.48
C ALA A 234 13.38 -6.63 -15.12
N ALA A 235 13.36 -7.25 -16.30
CA ALA A 235 14.57 -7.61 -17.04
C ALA A 235 15.23 -6.43 -17.75
N THR A 236 14.43 -5.43 -18.17
CA THR A 236 14.92 -4.27 -18.94
C THR A 236 15.37 -3.12 -18.05
N VAL A 237 14.75 -2.94 -16.89
CA VAL A 237 15.08 -1.85 -15.97
C VAL A 237 16.19 -2.29 -15.00
N THR A 238 17.40 -1.82 -15.27
CA THR A 238 18.60 -2.16 -14.49
C THR A 238 19.09 -1.02 -13.58
N SER A 239 18.53 0.18 -13.73
CA SER A 239 18.84 1.36 -12.92
C SER A 239 17.74 2.42 -13.01
N THR A 240 17.83 3.46 -12.17
CA THR A 240 16.91 4.62 -12.25
C THR A 240 16.97 5.34 -13.59
N SER A 241 18.12 5.32 -14.29
CA SER A 241 18.23 5.98 -15.61
C SER A 241 17.55 5.20 -16.73
N THR A 242 17.30 3.91 -16.53
CA THR A 242 16.58 3.04 -17.48
C THR A 242 15.09 2.91 -17.16
N LEU A 243 14.64 3.45 -16.02
CA LEU A 243 13.24 3.44 -15.62
C LEU A 243 12.54 4.67 -16.21
N GLU A 244 11.62 4.44 -17.12
CA GLU A 244 10.78 5.50 -17.70
C GLU A 244 9.39 5.49 -17.05
N ASP A 245 8.87 6.66 -16.68
CA ASP A 245 7.52 6.80 -16.08
C ASP A 245 6.43 6.18 -16.98
N SER A 246 6.62 6.25 -18.31
CA SER A 246 5.72 5.67 -19.32
C SER A 246 5.54 4.15 -19.17
N GLN A 247 6.56 3.44 -18.68
CA GLN A 247 6.51 1.99 -18.47
C GLN A 247 5.64 1.63 -17.27
N ILE A 248 5.75 2.40 -16.18
CA ILE A 248 4.90 2.23 -15.00
C ILE A 248 3.45 2.63 -15.32
N ASP A 249 3.26 3.74 -16.04
CA ASP A 249 1.94 4.17 -16.50
C ASP A 249 1.28 3.11 -17.38
N ALA A 250 2.05 2.49 -18.28
CA ALA A 250 1.55 1.40 -19.11
C ALA A 250 1.10 0.21 -18.24
N LEU A 251 1.93 -0.25 -17.29
CA LEU A 251 1.56 -1.33 -16.36
C LEU A 251 0.26 -1.01 -15.59
N VAL A 252 0.13 0.22 -15.11
CA VAL A 252 -1.03 0.70 -14.36
C VAL A 252 -2.30 0.73 -15.22
N GLN A 253 -2.18 1.15 -16.48
CA GLN A 253 -3.32 1.29 -17.40
C GLN A 253 -3.72 -0.02 -18.08
N MET A 254 -2.90 -1.07 -17.97
CA MET A 254 -3.21 -2.38 -18.55
C MET A 254 -4.55 -2.92 -18.03
N LYS A 255 -5.39 -3.37 -18.96
CA LYS A 255 -6.60 -4.13 -18.62
C LYS A 255 -6.19 -5.49 -18.07
N VAL A 256 -6.33 -5.66 -16.76
CA VAL A 256 -5.87 -6.86 -16.06
C VAL A 256 -6.98 -7.92 -16.05
N ARG A 257 -6.58 -9.19 -16.06
CA ARG A 257 -7.44 -10.31 -15.65
C ARG A 257 -6.69 -11.07 -14.58
N ALA A 258 -6.99 -10.77 -13.33
CA ALA A 258 -6.31 -11.38 -12.21
C ALA A 258 -7.31 -11.95 -11.20
N THR A 259 -6.84 -12.91 -10.40
CA THR A 259 -7.64 -13.51 -9.33
C THR A 259 -6.87 -13.55 -8.04
N ILE A 260 -7.52 -13.21 -6.94
CA ILE A 260 -7.06 -13.57 -5.59
C ILE A 260 -7.93 -14.72 -5.11
N SER A 261 -7.33 -15.73 -4.50
CA SER A 261 -8.04 -16.71 -3.72
C SER A 261 -7.46 -16.84 -2.33
N LEU A 262 -8.34 -16.92 -1.34
CA LEU A 262 -8.01 -17.20 0.05
C LEU A 262 -8.65 -18.54 0.42
N GLU A 263 -7.85 -19.48 0.89
CA GLU A 263 -8.31 -20.79 1.37
C GLU A 263 -7.82 -21.05 2.78
N SER A 264 -8.58 -21.79 3.57
CA SER A 264 -8.12 -22.36 4.85
C SER A 264 -7.89 -23.85 4.64
N ASN A 265 -6.63 -24.26 4.69
CA ASN A 265 -6.20 -25.63 4.46
C ASN A 265 -4.91 -25.92 5.23
N GLU A 266 -5.06 -26.43 6.45
CA GLU A 266 -3.96 -26.71 7.38
C GLU A 266 -2.85 -27.57 6.77
N VAL A 267 -3.20 -28.70 6.15
CA VAL A 267 -2.22 -29.63 5.58
C VAL A 267 -1.37 -28.96 4.50
N LYS A 268 -2.00 -28.17 3.63
CA LYS A 268 -1.29 -27.46 2.56
C LYS A 268 -0.47 -26.30 3.13
N ALA A 269 -1.01 -25.56 4.10
CA ALA A 269 -0.34 -24.43 4.73
C ALA A 269 0.93 -24.90 5.45
N THR A 270 0.85 -25.98 6.23
CA THR A 270 2.02 -26.59 6.91
C THR A 270 3.11 -26.98 5.92
N LYS A 271 2.76 -27.60 4.79
CA LYS A 271 3.74 -27.94 3.73
C LYS A 271 4.40 -26.69 3.14
N LEU A 272 3.63 -25.62 2.93
CA LEU A 272 4.16 -24.35 2.43
C LEU A 272 5.06 -23.67 3.46
N LYS A 273 4.63 -23.59 4.73
CA LYS A 273 5.45 -23.03 5.83
C LYS A 273 6.77 -23.77 5.96
N GLN A 274 6.78 -25.11 5.93
CA GLN A 274 8.02 -25.88 5.96
C GLN A 274 8.95 -25.54 4.78
N LYS A 275 8.39 -25.32 3.59
CA LYS A 275 9.17 -24.89 2.43
C LYS A 275 9.83 -23.52 2.63
N PHE A 276 9.14 -22.57 3.26
CA PHE A 276 9.71 -21.28 3.66
C PHE A 276 10.78 -21.43 4.73
N LEU A 277 10.51 -22.17 5.80
CA LEU A 277 11.48 -22.42 6.87
C LEU A 277 12.78 -22.99 6.31
N ASN A 278 12.71 -24.03 5.48
CA ASN A 278 13.90 -24.62 4.86
C ASN A 278 14.70 -23.60 4.03
N HIS A 279 14.01 -22.73 3.26
CA HIS A 279 14.68 -21.68 2.48
C HIS A 279 15.41 -20.68 3.37
N TRP A 280 14.78 -20.26 4.46
CA TRP A 280 15.35 -19.27 5.38
C TRP A 280 16.45 -19.86 6.27
N GLU A 281 16.32 -21.11 6.73
CA GLU A 281 17.36 -21.83 7.47
C GLU A 281 18.63 -21.97 6.64
N GLU A 282 18.54 -22.36 5.37
CA GLU A 282 19.71 -22.45 4.50
C GLU A 282 20.36 -21.08 4.24
N ARG A 283 19.54 -20.03 4.07
CA ARG A 283 20.01 -18.66 3.82
C ARG A 283 20.69 -18.06 5.06
N PHE A 284 20.22 -18.41 6.24
CA PHE A 284 20.65 -17.86 7.53
C PHE A 284 21.28 -18.88 8.47
N ALA A 285 21.78 -20.02 7.97
CA ALA A 285 22.52 -21.01 8.77
C ALA A 285 23.75 -20.44 9.51
N HIS A 286 24.10 -19.17 9.26
CA HIS A 286 25.17 -18.43 9.92
C HIS A 286 24.70 -17.26 10.81
N LYS A 287 23.38 -17.07 10.99
CA LYS A 287 22.79 -16.14 11.95
C LYS A 287 21.51 -16.73 12.52
N PRO A 288 21.47 -17.15 13.80
CA PRO A 288 20.24 -17.64 14.40
C PRO A 288 19.15 -16.56 14.31
N ILE A 289 18.00 -16.95 13.78
CA ILE A 289 16.77 -16.15 13.82
C ILE A 289 16.32 -16.19 15.29
N SER A 290 16.31 -15.03 15.94
CA SER A 290 15.97 -14.85 17.36
C SER A 290 14.47 -14.82 17.61
#